data_AF-A0A645AIA3-F1
#
_entry.id   AF-A0A645AIA3-F1
#
_cell.length_a   1.000
_cell.length_b   1.000
_cell.length_c   1.000
_cell.angle_alpha   90.00
_cell.angle_beta   90.00
_cell.angle_gamma   90.00
#
_symmetry.space_group_name_H-M   'P 1'
#
loop_
_entity.id
_entity.type
_entity.pdbx_description
1 polymer ?
#
loop_
_entity_poly.entity_id
_entity_poly.type
_entity_poly.pdbx_seq_one_letter_code
_entity_poly.pdbx_strand_id
1 'polypeptide(L)'
;MAAEASSAAVILASSHLGFALSTTHVATGSILGTGLGRRGAEVRWGVALRMVVAWLVTLPAAALVGAAMYGIANGLSGVAGGWLGPFVVFAMLLAMAGYLVARSRRTPIGAHNVNDDWDTGLGPTPAPSTSA
;
A
#
# COMPACT_ATOMS: atom_id res chain seq x y z
N MET A 1 13.47 -16.97 7.32
CA MET A 1 13.88 -17.44 8.66
C MET A 1 14.10 -16.30 9.65
N ALA A 2 15.20 -15.53 9.63
CA ALA A 2 15.42 -14.47 10.65
C ALA A 2 14.38 -13.32 10.64
N ALA A 3 13.90 -12.92 9.46
CA ALA A 3 12.88 -11.87 9.32
C ALA A 3 11.50 -12.34 9.81
N GLU A 4 11.16 -13.59 9.52
CA GLU A 4 9.89 -14.20 9.94
C GLU A 4 9.87 -14.42 11.46
N ALA A 5 10.96 -14.91 12.04
CA ALA A 5 11.08 -15.11 13.48
C ALA A 5 10.99 -13.79 14.26
N SER A 6 11.67 -12.73 13.78
CA SER A 6 11.56 -11.40 14.39
C SER A 6 10.16 -10.80 14.25
N SER A 7 9.51 -10.95 13.08
CA SER A 7 8.13 -10.49 12.88
C SER A 7 7.16 -11.21 13.81
N ALA A 8 7.28 -12.54 13.90
CA ALA A 8 6.43 -13.37 14.76
C ALA A 8 6.62 -13.02 16.23
N ALA A 9 7.85 -12.81 16.69
CA ALA A 9 8.14 -12.41 18.07
C ALA A 9 7.49 -11.06 18.43
N VAL A 10 7.61 -10.05 17.55
CA VAL A 10 7.02 -8.72 17.77
C VAL A 10 5.48 -8.78 17.76
N ILE A 11 4.90 -9.50 16.80
CA ILE A 11 3.44 -9.66 16.72
C ILE A 11 2.92 -10.38 17.96
N LEU A 12 3.56 -11.47 18.39
CA LEU A 12 3.14 -12.24 19.56
C LEU A 12 3.25 -11.40 20.84
N ALA A 13 4.37 -10.66 21.01
CA ALA A 13 4.53 -9.73 22.13
C ALA A 13 3.42 -8.67 22.15
N SER A 14 3.09 -8.09 21.00
CA SER A 14 2.02 -7.09 20.91
C SER A 14 0.65 -7.66 21.21
N SER A 15 0.36 -8.88 20.74
CA SER A 15 -0.89 -9.58 21.05
C SER A 15 -1.06 -9.83 22.54
N HIS A 16 0.03 -10.17 23.25
CA HIS A 16 0.01 -10.36 24.70
C HIS A 16 -0.11 -9.02 25.48
N LEU A 17 0.42 -7.93 24.94
CA LEU A 17 0.37 -6.61 25.55
C LEU A 17 -0.88 -5.80 25.18
N GLY A 18 -1.67 -6.26 24.19
CA GLY A 18 -2.89 -5.61 23.74
C GLY A 18 -2.69 -4.32 22.92
N PHE A 19 -1.47 -4.04 22.45
CA PHE A 19 -1.20 -2.85 21.65
C PHE A 19 -1.55 -3.07 20.17
N ALA A 20 -2.13 -2.03 19.54
CA ALA A 20 -2.33 -2.00 18.11
C ALA A 20 -1.01 -1.71 17.39
N LEU A 21 -0.58 -2.60 16.49
CA LEU A 21 0.60 -2.40 15.65
C LEU A 21 0.32 -2.64 14.17
N SER A 22 1.18 -2.11 13.31
CA SER A 22 1.14 -2.35 11.87
C SER A 22 1.98 -3.56 11.49
N THR A 23 1.34 -4.65 11.07
CA THR A 23 2.04 -5.87 10.62
C THR A 23 2.88 -5.64 9.37
N THR A 24 2.49 -4.72 8.49
CA THR A 24 3.30 -4.31 7.33
C THR A 24 4.59 -3.63 7.77
N HIS A 25 4.53 -2.72 8.74
CA HIS A 25 5.72 -2.05 9.26
C HIS A 25 6.67 -3.04 9.94
N VAL A 26 6.14 -3.97 10.73
CA VAL A 26 6.91 -5.03 11.37
C VAL A 26 7.57 -5.94 10.33
N ALA A 27 6.81 -6.43 9.34
CA ALA A 27 7.35 -7.32 8.32
C ALA A 27 8.43 -6.64 7.46
N THR A 28 8.19 -5.43 6.96
CA THR A 28 9.18 -4.68 6.17
C THR A 28 10.41 -4.33 7.01
N GLY A 29 10.23 -3.92 8.27
CA GLY A 29 11.32 -3.64 9.20
C GLY A 29 12.17 -4.88 9.51
N SER A 30 11.54 -6.03 9.74
CA SER A 30 12.24 -7.31 9.91
C SER A 30 13.06 -7.72 8.69
N ILE A 31 12.53 -7.52 7.47
CA ILE A 31 13.25 -7.79 6.22
C ILE A 31 14.50 -6.91 6.14
N LEU A 32 14.34 -5.59 6.33
CA LEU A 32 15.45 -4.63 6.33
C LEU A 32 16.49 -4.98 7.42
N GLY A 33 16.02 -5.34 8.62
CA GLY A 33 16.84 -5.75 9.75
C GLY A 33 17.73 -6.96 9.46
N THR A 34 17.22 -7.95 8.72
CA THR A 34 18.04 -9.10 8.33
C THR A 34 19.12 -8.78 7.30
N GLY A 35 18.92 -7.74 6.48
CA GLY A 35 19.91 -7.30 5.49
C GLY A 35 21.10 -6.56 6.12
N LEU A 36 20.88 -5.83 7.22
CA LEU A 36 21.90 -5.04 7.91
C LEU A 36 23.05 -5.86 8.52
N GLY A 37 22.76 -7.08 9.02
CA GLY A 37 23.74 -7.91 9.73
C GLY A 37 24.54 -8.88 8.85
N ARG A 38 24.26 -8.95 7.55
CA ARG A 38 24.81 -9.98 6.66
C ARG A 38 25.93 -9.38 5.80
N ARG A 39 27.18 -9.87 5.95
CA ARG A 39 28.32 -9.45 5.12
C ARG A 39 27.99 -9.70 3.64
N GLY A 40 27.97 -8.63 2.84
CA GLY A 40 27.68 -8.67 1.40
C GLY A 40 26.18 -8.55 1.03
N ALA A 41 25.28 -8.29 1.97
CA ALA A 41 23.89 -8.01 1.66
C ALA A 41 23.70 -6.53 1.29
N GLU A 42 23.22 -6.26 0.08
CA GLU A 42 22.87 -4.90 -0.36
C GLU A 42 21.44 -4.55 0.08
N VAL A 43 21.32 -3.65 1.06
CA VAL A 43 20.03 -3.06 1.42
C VAL A 43 19.74 -1.88 0.50
N ARG A 44 18.64 -1.96 -0.25
CA ARG A 44 18.17 -0.89 -1.14
C ARG A 44 17.54 0.26 -0.34
N TRP A 45 18.37 1.06 0.32
CA TRP A 45 17.95 2.19 1.16
C TRP A 45 17.02 3.18 0.45
N GLY A 46 17.22 3.41 -0.85
CA GLY A 46 16.34 4.26 -1.65
C GLY A 46 14.89 3.75 -1.71
N VAL A 47 14.68 2.42 -1.73
CA VAL A 47 13.32 1.85 -1.71
C VAL A 47 12.73 1.87 -0.31
N ALA A 48 13.53 1.57 0.72
CA ALA A 48 13.10 1.69 2.11
C ALA A 48 12.62 3.12 2.43
N LEU A 49 13.38 4.14 2.02
CA LEU A 49 13.00 5.54 2.21
C LEU A 49 11.73 5.91 1.44
N ARG A 50 11.58 5.45 0.19
CA ARG A 50 10.34 5.66 -0.60
C ARG A 50 9.11 5.05 0.10
N MET A 51 9.25 3.89 0.72
CA MET A 51 8.17 3.26 1.49
C MET A 51 7.79 4.10 2.72
N VAL A 52 8.78 4.57 3.49
CA VAL A 52 8.54 5.41 4.67
C VAL A 52 7.85 6.72 4.29
N VAL A 53 8.33 7.40 3.23
CA VAL A 53 7.70 8.61 2.71
C VAL A 53 6.26 8.33 2.26
N ALA A 54 6.02 7.21 1.56
CA ALA A 54 4.67 6.83 1.17
C ALA A 54 3.76 6.63 2.39
N TRP A 55 4.19 5.92 3.43
CA TRP A 55 3.40 5.76 4.66
C TRP A 55 3.06 7.09 5.32
N LEU A 56 4.03 7.99 5.43
CA LEU A 56 3.83 9.32 6.01
C LEU A 56 2.87 10.18 5.17
N VAL A 57 2.91 10.09 3.84
CA VAL A 57 2.00 10.83 2.96
C VAL A 57 0.59 10.24 2.93
N THR A 58 0.45 8.93 3.10
CA THR A 58 -0.86 8.26 3.09
C THR A 58 -1.75 8.68 4.25
N LEU A 59 -1.18 8.98 5.43
CA LEU A 59 -1.96 9.40 6.60
C LEU A 59 -2.64 10.78 6.41
N PRO A 60 -1.93 11.87 6.03
CA PRO A 60 -2.54 13.13 5.66
C PRO A 60 -3.51 13.01 4.48
N ALA A 61 -3.16 12.23 3.46
CA ALA A 61 -4.05 12.04 2.32
C ALA A 61 -5.38 11.39 2.75
N ALA A 62 -5.33 10.35 3.57
CA ALA A 62 -6.52 9.72 4.13
C ALA A 62 -7.34 10.68 5.00
N ALA A 63 -6.68 11.49 5.84
CA ALA A 63 -7.33 12.51 6.65
C ALA A 63 -8.03 13.59 5.81
N LEU A 64 -7.38 14.08 4.76
CA LEU A 64 -7.95 15.08 3.85
C LEU A 64 -9.17 14.53 3.10
N VAL A 65 -9.10 13.29 2.60
CA VAL A 65 -10.23 12.64 1.95
C VAL A 65 -11.39 12.46 2.93
N GLY A 66 -11.12 12.01 4.16
CA GLY A 66 -12.13 11.88 5.22
C GLY A 66 -12.79 13.22 5.56
N ALA A 67 -12.00 14.28 5.71
CA ALA A 67 -12.48 15.64 5.96
C ALA A 67 -13.34 16.15 4.80
N ALA A 68 -12.95 15.90 3.55
CA ALA A 68 -13.72 16.28 2.38
C ALA A 68 -15.07 15.56 2.32
N MET A 69 -15.09 14.24 2.58
CA MET A 69 -16.34 13.47 2.62
C MET A 69 -17.29 13.96 3.72
N TYR A 70 -16.74 14.26 4.90
CA TYR A 70 -17.51 14.85 6.01
C TYR A 70 -18.07 16.23 5.63
N GLY A 71 -17.24 17.09 5.01
CA GLY A 71 -17.66 18.41 4.55
C GLY A 71 -18.81 18.35 3.53
N ILE A 72 -18.76 17.40 2.60
CA ILE A 72 -19.84 17.17 1.62
C ILE A 72 -21.12 16.69 2.33
N ALA A 73 -21.00 15.72 3.24
CA ALA A 73 -22.15 15.21 3.99
C ALA A 73 -22.85 16.30 4.81
N ASN A 74 -22.06 17.13 5.50
CA ASN A 74 -22.55 18.18 6.39
C ASN A 74 -23.02 19.44 5.65
N GLY A 75 -22.41 19.77 4.50
CA GLY A 75 -22.86 20.87 3.66
C GLY A 75 -24.22 20.60 3.02
N LEU A 76 -24.47 19.33 2.64
CA LEU A 76 -25.70 18.93 1.96
C LEU A 76 -26.86 18.64 2.93
N SER A 77 -26.57 18.21 4.16
CA SER A 77 -27.57 18.02 5.22
C SER A 77 -28.30 19.32 5.62
N GLY A 78 -27.64 20.47 5.44
CA GLY A 78 -28.23 21.80 5.68
C GLY A 78 -29.25 22.25 4.63
N VAL A 79 -29.27 21.64 3.44
CA VAL A 79 -30.12 22.08 2.31
C VAL A 79 -31.36 21.18 2.12
N ALA A 80 -31.31 19.92 2.56
CA ALA A 80 -32.35 18.93 2.21
C ALA A 80 -32.85 18.05 3.39
N GLY A 81 -32.44 18.35 4.63
CA GLY A 81 -32.80 17.57 5.83
C GLY A 81 -31.73 16.52 6.15
N GLY A 82 -31.41 16.39 7.43
CA GLY A 82 -30.19 15.73 7.93
C GLY A 82 -29.97 14.26 7.53
N TRP A 83 -31.00 13.58 7.01
CA TRP A 83 -30.96 12.18 6.61
C TRP A 83 -30.35 11.95 5.22
N LEU A 84 -30.26 12.97 4.36
CA LEU A 84 -29.78 12.81 2.98
C LEU A 84 -28.25 12.77 2.84
N GLY A 85 -27.52 13.38 3.76
CA GLY A 85 -26.04 13.42 3.73
C GLY A 85 -25.40 12.02 3.61
N PRO A 86 -25.74 11.05 4.48
CA PRO A 86 -25.19 9.70 4.41
C PRO A 86 -25.52 8.97 3.11
N PHE A 87 -26.74 9.11 2.57
CA PHE A 87 -27.13 8.46 1.32
C PHE A 87 -26.37 9.02 0.11
N VAL A 88 -26.07 10.32 0.11
CA VAL A 88 -25.30 10.94 -0.97
C VAL A 88 -23.83 10.52 -0.92
N VAL A 89 -23.21 10.47 0.26
CA VAL A 89 -21.86 9.92 0.40
C VAL A 89 -21.81 8.46 -0.03
N PHE A 90 -22.80 7.66 0.37
CA PHE A 90 -22.90 6.26 -0.05
C PHE A 90 -23.01 6.11 -1.57
N ALA A 91 -23.89 6.88 -2.21
CA ALA A 91 -24.02 6.89 -3.66
C ALA A 91 -22.73 7.35 -4.37
N MET A 92 -22.04 8.36 -3.84
CA MET A 92 -20.77 8.84 -4.36
C MET A 92 -19.67 7.76 -4.27
N LEU A 93 -19.61 7.03 -3.15
CA LEU A 93 -18.67 5.92 -2.97
C LEU A 93 -18.96 4.78 -3.95
N LEU A 94 -20.24 4.44 -4.17
CA LEU A 94 -20.64 3.43 -5.16
C LEU A 94 -20.26 3.87 -6.59
N ALA A 95 -20.50 5.13 -6.94
CA ALA A 95 -20.11 5.68 -8.23
C ALA A 95 -18.58 5.66 -8.43
N MET A 96 -17.80 6.03 -7.40
CA MET A 96 -16.34 5.97 -7.42
C MET A 96 -15.84 4.53 -7.55
N ALA A 97 -16.40 3.58 -6.79
CA ALA A 97 -16.05 2.17 -6.89
C ALA A 97 -16.37 1.62 -8.30
N GLY A 98 -17.55 1.94 -8.83
CA GLY A 98 -17.95 1.60 -10.20
C GLY A 98 -17.00 2.17 -11.24
N TYR A 99 -16.60 3.44 -11.10
CA TYR A 99 -15.61 4.09 -11.96
C TYR A 99 -14.25 3.37 -11.89
N LEU A 100 -13.77 3.03 -10.70
CA LEU A 100 -12.50 2.32 -10.51
C LEU A 100 -12.54 0.92 -11.14
N VAL A 101 -13.63 0.18 -10.97
CA VAL A 101 -13.79 -1.15 -11.58
C VAL A 101 -13.91 -1.04 -13.11
N ALA A 102 -14.69 -0.09 -13.61
CA ALA A 102 -14.80 0.16 -15.05
C ALA A 102 -13.46 0.58 -15.66
N ARG A 103 -12.65 1.37 -14.95
CA ARG A 103 -11.31 1.78 -15.35
C ARG A 103 -10.30 0.63 -15.25
N SER A 104 -10.36 -0.19 -14.19
CA SER A 104 -9.50 -1.35 -13.99
C SER A 104 -9.70 -2.40 -15.09
N ARG A 105 -10.93 -2.58 -15.55
CA ARG A 105 -11.26 -3.49 -16.67
C ARG A 105 -10.71 -3.04 -18.03
N ARG A 106 -10.17 -1.82 -18.16
CA ARG A 106 -9.59 -1.32 -19.43
C ARG A 106 -8.20 -1.88 -19.73
N THR A 107 -7.51 -2.45 -18.74
CA THR A 107 -6.18 -3.08 -18.91
C THR A 107 -6.22 -4.51 -18.39
N PRO A 108 -6.78 -5.47 -19.15
CA PRO A 108 -6.80 -6.87 -18.74
C PRO A 108 -5.37 -7.42 -18.68
N ILE A 109 -4.95 -7.92 -17.52
CA ILE A 109 -3.67 -8.62 -17.36
C ILE A 109 -3.89 -10.08 -17.74
N GLY A 110 -3.53 -10.44 -18.98
CA GLY A 110 -3.57 -11.82 -19.47
C GLY A 110 -2.23 -12.52 -19.34
N ALA A 111 -2.20 -13.85 -19.50
CA ALA A 111 -0.99 -14.69 -19.43
C ALA A 111 0.18 -14.18 -20.30
N HIS A 112 -0.11 -13.42 -21.37
CA HIS A 112 0.85 -12.84 -22.29
C HIS A 112 1.46 -11.50 -21.84
N ASN A 113 0.93 -10.85 -20.80
CA ASN A 113 1.35 -9.52 -20.27
C ASN A 113 1.78 -9.62 -18.78
N VAL A 114 1.79 -10.81 -18.18
CA VAL A 114 2.15 -10.96 -16.75
C VAL A 114 3.65 -10.78 -16.51
N ASN A 115 4.45 -11.01 -17.55
CA ASN A 115 5.91 -11.00 -17.53
C ASN A 115 6.50 -9.91 -18.43
N ASP A 116 5.68 -9.01 -18.99
CA ASP A 116 6.23 -7.85 -19.69
C ASP A 116 7.10 -7.10 -18.68
N ASP A 117 8.39 -6.97 -18.99
CA ASP A 117 9.40 -6.50 -18.05
C ASP A 117 8.94 -5.16 -17.49
N TRP A 118 9.01 -5.02 -16.16
CA TRP A 118 8.81 -3.74 -15.49
C TRP A 118 10.01 -2.85 -15.84
N ASP A 119 10.06 -2.36 -17.09
CA ASP A 119 11.11 -1.58 -17.75
C ASP A 119 11.31 -0.23 -17.07
N THR A 120 11.81 -0.28 -15.85
CA THR A 120 12.23 0.87 -15.05
C THR A 120 13.75 0.99 -15.02
N GLY A 121 14.47 0.27 -15.89
CA GLY A 121 15.93 0.35 -16.03
C GLY A 121 16.72 -0.14 -14.81
N LEU A 122 16.12 -0.99 -13.96
CA LEU A 122 16.69 -1.47 -12.70
C LEU A 122 16.83 -3.00 -12.62
N GLY A 123 16.59 -3.73 -13.71
CA GLY A 123 16.84 -5.17 -13.81
C GLY A 123 18.34 -5.47 -14.03
N PRO A 124 18.87 -6.60 -13.54
CA PRO A 124 20.22 -7.04 -13.92
C PRO A 124 20.33 -7.20 -15.43
N THR A 125 21.39 -6.68 -16.04
CA THR A 125 21.68 -6.87 -17.47
C THR A 125 21.67 -8.38 -17.79
N PRO A 126 20.86 -8.83 -18.78
CA PRO A 126 20.85 -10.24 -19.17
C PRO A 126 22.25 -10.72 -19.55
N ALA A 127 22.66 -11.89 -19.04
CA ALA A 127 23.91 -12.51 -19.43
C ALA A 127 23.88 -12.85 -20.94
N PRO A 128 24.99 -12.69 -21.67
CA PRO A 128 25.04 -13.00 -23.09
C PRO A 128 24.71 -14.47 -23.31
N SER A 129 23.70 -14.74 -24.14
CA SER A 129 23.37 -16.09 -24.57
C SER A 129 24.55 -16.67 -25.35
N THR A 130 25.26 -17.63 -24.75
CA THR A 130 26.26 -18.41 -25.47
C THR A 130 25.53 -19.37 -26.40
N SER A 131 25.38 -18.99 -27.66
CA SER A 131 25.07 -19.93 -28.74
C SER A 131 26.35 -20.71 -29.04
N ALA A 132 26.38 -21.97 -28.61
CA ALA A 132 27.33 -22.98 -29.09
C ALA A 132 26.69 -23.76 -30.25
#